data_AF-A0AB34JHH8-F1
#
_entry.id   AF-A0AB34JHH8-F1
#
_cell.length_a   1.000
_cell.length_b   1.000
_cell.length_c   1.000
_cell.angle_alpha   90.00
_cell.angle_beta   90.00
_cell.angle_gamma   90.00
#
_symmetry.space_group_name_H-M   'P 1'
#
loop_
_entity.id
_entity.type
_entity.pdbx_description
1 polymer ?
#
loop_
_entity_poly.entity_id
_entity_poly.type
_entity_poly.pdbx_seq_one_letter_code
_entity_poly.pdbx_strand_id
1 'polypeptide(L)'
;MLSRLRALSLPFGNATAFWCAGAGLTLFWFGLKAPAKLREHEHALSPAFRAHLLCSGVTSCVCMWNLCFSPSQGPLLAAIHKRLGRLGVATSLLGLSAGYVAAWTDEGVPRPTAAGLSAVGALQLYFTLAGVRHVRLAQHALGDERKRHLEKHAQAMNALFFGACLGPAWFRLPGWAAEAMGQDPKALPEGVMFLGMIPAVLMPRAAYLALSRRRFFG
;
A
#
# COMPACT_ATOMS: atom_id res chain seq x y z
N MET A 1 6.77 -40.31 -2.15
CA MET A 1 6.82 -39.75 -0.77
C MET A 1 7.67 -38.48 -0.67
N LEU A 2 8.69 -38.29 -1.52
CA LEU A 2 9.51 -37.06 -1.59
C LEU A 2 8.79 -35.81 -2.14
N SER A 3 7.59 -35.95 -2.72
CA SER A 3 6.76 -34.80 -3.17
C SER A 3 6.05 -34.06 -2.04
N ARG A 4 5.95 -34.66 -0.84
CA ARG A 4 5.34 -34.00 0.34
C ARG A 4 6.34 -33.17 1.15
N LEU A 5 7.64 -33.29 0.87
CA LEU A 5 8.71 -32.61 1.62
C LEU A 5 9.21 -31.31 0.96
N ARG A 6 8.73 -30.96 -0.25
CA ARG A 6 8.86 -29.59 -0.81
C ARG A 6 7.86 -28.59 -0.19
N ALA A 7 6.93 -29.06 0.64
CA ALA A 7 5.90 -28.23 1.29
C ALA A 7 6.42 -27.43 2.51
N LEU A 8 7.73 -27.45 2.77
CA LEU A 8 8.39 -26.75 3.86
C LEU A 8 9.51 -25.83 3.32
N SER A 9 9.24 -25.05 2.28
CA SER A 9 9.89 -23.74 2.17
C SER A 9 9.46 -22.95 3.40
N LEU A 10 10.37 -22.32 4.13
CA LEU A 10 10.04 -21.48 5.29
C LEU A 10 8.78 -20.60 5.00
N PRO A 11 7.83 -20.50 5.94
CA PRO A 11 6.39 -20.24 5.67
C PRO A 11 6.05 -18.83 5.16
N PHE A 12 7.03 -17.95 5.00
CA PHE A 12 6.85 -16.52 4.73
C PHE A 12 7.18 -16.16 3.28
N GLY A 13 6.36 -16.64 2.34
CA GLY A 13 6.51 -16.52 0.88
C GLY A 13 7.40 -15.37 0.37
N ASN A 14 6.84 -14.17 0.25
CA ASN A 14 7.47 -12.99 -0.35
C ASN A 14 7.99 -11.96 0.68
N ALA A 15 8.14 -12.35 1.95
CA ALA A 15 8.52 -11.44 3.04
C ALA A 15 9.98 -10.97 2.93
N THR A 16 10.18 -9.71 2.53
CA THR A 16 11.48 -9.02 2.50
C THR A 16 11.63 -8.07 3.69
N ALA A 17 12.85 -7.61 4.00
CA ALA A 17 13.04 -6.57 5.01
C ALA A 17 12.22 -5.30 4.71
N PHE A 18 12.14 -4.92 3.43
CA PHE A 18 11.27 -3.83 2.96
C PHE A 18 9.80 -4.09 3.27
N TRP A 19 9.33 -5.31 3.02
CA TRP A 19 7.96 -5.70 3.36
C TRP A 19 7.72 -5.62 4.86
N CYS A 20 8.61 -6.18 5.70
CA CYS A 20 8.47 -6.15 7.16
C CYS A 20 8.42 -4.71 7.68
N ALA A 21 9.29 -3.83 7.16
CA ALA A 21 9.29 -2.42 7.51
C ALA A 21 7.97 -1.73 7.09
N GLY A 22 7.50 -1.96 5.87
CA GLY A 22 6.23 -1.40 5.38
C GLY A 22 5.01 -1.92 6.13
N ALA A 23 4.98 -3.22 6.43
CA ALA A 23 3.96 -3.85 7.26
C ALA A 23 3.96 -3.27 8.68
N GLY A 24 5.13 -3.19 9.31
CA GLY A 24 5.29 -2.57 10.64
C GLY A 24 4.81 -1.13 10.66
N LEU A 25 5.14 -0.34 9.63
CA LEU A 25 4.70 1.05 9.50
C LEU A 25 3.19 1.17 9.29
N THR A 26 2.60 0.27 8.49
CA THR A 26 1.15 0.20 8.27
C THR A 26 0.41 -0.15 9.56
N LEU A 27 0.90 -1.16 10.29
CA LEU A 27 0.34 -1.59 11.56
C LEU A 27 0.50 -0.51 12.64
N PHE A 28 1.64 0.19 12.66
CA PHE A 28 1.84 1.33 13.55
C PHE A 28 0.84 2.46 13.26
N TRP A 29 0.64 2.79 11.97
CA TRP A 29 -0.30 3.82 11.57
C TRP A 29 -1.75 3.42 11.88
N PHE A 30 -2.25 2.31 11.33
CA PHE A 30 -3.64 1.90 11.49
C PHE A 30 -3.96 1.33 12.87
N GLY A 31 -2.98 0.77 13.57
CA GLY A 31 -3.16 0.17 14.89
C GLY A 31 -3.05 1.17 16.05
N LEU A 32 -2.20 2.20 15.93
CA LEU A 32 -1.94 3.14 17.02
C LEU A 32 -2.30 4.59 16.66
N LYS A 33 -1.66 5.16 15.65
CA LYS A 33 -1.74 6.62 15.39
C LYS A 33 -3.09 7.06 14.80
N ALA A 34 -3.64 6.32 13.83
CA ALA A 34 -4.94 6.65 13.23
C ALA A 34 -6.10 6.50 14.26
N PRO A 35 -6.20 5.40 15.05
CA PRO A 35 -7.21 5.30 16.10
C PRO A 35 -7.11 6.39 17.17
N ALA A 36 -5.90 6.78 17.59
CA ALA A 36 -5.72 7.88 18.54
C ALA A 36 -6.29 9.20 17.97
N LYS A 37 -5.96 9.50 16.70
CA LYS A 37 -6.50 10.68 16.00
C LYS A 37 -8.01 10.62 15.78
N LEU A 38 -8.56 9.43 15.53
CA LEU A 38 -10.00 9.23 15.39
C LEU A 38 -10.73 9.54 16.71
N ARG A 39 -10.18 9.14 17.87
CA ARG A 39 -10.79 9.41 19.18
C ARG A 39 -10.73 10.90 19.56
N GLU A 40 -9.62 11.56 19.26
CA GLU A 40 -9.46 13.00 19.51
C GLU A 40 -10.49 13.86 18.74
N HIS A 41 -11.00 13.35 17.61
CA HIS A 41 -11.84 14.11 16.68
C HIS A 41 -13.14 13.39 16.30
N GLU A 42 -13.62 12.44 17.11
CA GLU A 42 -14.68 11.48 16.71
C GLU A 42 -15.97 12.16 16.20
N HIS A 43 -16.33 13.31 16.75
CA HIS A 43 -17.51 14.08 16.34
C HIS A 43 -17.28 15.02 15.14
N ALA A 44 -16.02 15.29 14.77
CA ALA A 44 -15.64 16.23 13.72
C ALA A 44 -15.32 15.55 12.37
N LEU A 45 -15.24 14.22 12.33
CA LEU A 45 -14.85 13.51 11.10
C LEU A 45 -16.03 13.24 10.18
N SER A 46 -15.92 13.71 8.95
CA SER A 46 -16.93 13.51 7.92
C SER A 46 -17.16 12.01 7.62
N PRO A 47 -18.37 11.64 7.16
CA PRO A 47 -18.62 10.28 6.67
C PRO A 47 -17.65 9.85 5.56
N ALA A 48 -17.24 10.79 4.69
CA ALA A 48 -16.29 10.54 3.62
C ALA A 48 -14.92 10.14 4.16
N PHE A 49 -14.41 10.86 5.16
CA PHE A 49 -13.12 10.53 5.78
C PHE A 49 -13.14 9.17 6.48
N ARG A 50 -14.22 8.83 7.18
CA ARG A 50 -14.40 7.52 7.82
C ARG A 50 -14.40 6.39 6.78
N ALA A 51 -15.15 6.57 5.70
CA ALA A 51 -15.19 5.61 4.59
C ALA A 51 -13.81 5.44 3.94
N HIS A 52 -13.08 6.55 3.73
CA HIS A 52 -11.70 6.51 3.24
C HIS A 52 -10.79 5.71 4.17
N LEU A 53 -10.80 5.97 5.47
CA LEU A 53 -9.96 5.25 6.44
C LEU A 53 -10.26 3.76 6.48
N LEU A 54 -11.54 3.38 6.47
CA LEU A 54 -11.94 1.97 6.43
C LEU A 54 -11.44 1.29 5.15
N CYS A 55 -11.67 1.90 3.99
CA CYS A 55 -11.23 1.37 2.71
C CYS A 55 -9.70 1.26 2.63
N SER A 56 -8.98 2.27 3.13
CA SER A 56 -7.52 2.29 3.17
C SER A 56 -6.96 1.21 4.10
N GLY A 57 -7.61 0.98 5.25
CA GLY A 57 -7.25 -0.12 6.15
C GLY A 57 -7.43 -1.49 5.49
N VAL A 58 -8.59 -1.74 4.87
CA VAL A 58 -8.86 -2.99 4.15
C VAL A 58 -7.88 -3.19 2.99
N THR A 59 -7.64 -2.14 2.18
CA THR A 59 -6.69 -2.19 1.06
C THR A 59 -5.29 -2.53 1.54
N SER A 60 -4.84 -1.89 2.64
CA SER A 60 -3.51 -2.14 3.21
C SER A 60 -3.36 -3.57 3.72
N CYS A 61 -4.38 -4.12 4.40
CA CYS A 61 -4.41 -5.51 4.82
C CYS A 61 -4.36 -6.48 3.62
N VAL A 62 -5.11 -6.19 2.55
CA VAL A 62 -5.07 -6.96 1.31
C VAL A 62 -3.68 -6.92 0.67
N CYS A 63 -3.06 -5.74 0.59
CA CYS A 63 -1.71 -5.58 0.06
C CYS A 63 -0.69 -6.36 0.89
N MET A 64 -0.73 -6.24 2.22
CA MET A 64 0.14 -6.98 3.12
C MET A 64 -0.04 -8.50 2.95
N TRP A 65 -1.28 -8.98 2.91
CA TRP A 65 -1.57 -10.39 2.70
C TRP A 65 -1.03 -10.88 1.35
N ASN A 66 -1.36 -10.20 0.25
CA ASN A 66 -0.96 -10.61 -1.10
C ASN A 66 0.55 -10.49 -1.35
N LEU A 67 1.25 -9.64 -0.59
CA LEU A 67 2.71 -9.57 -0.58
C LEU A 67 3.36 -10.61 0.33
N CYS A 68 2.64 -11.22 1.28
CA CYS A 68 3.14 -12.37 2.04
C CYS A 68 2.86 -13.69 1.32
N PHE A 69 1.65 -13.81 0.77
CA PHE A 69 1.10 -15.05 0.24
C PHE A 69 0.93 -14.96 -1.28
N SER A 70 1.78 -15.72 -1.98
CA SER A 70 1.80 -15.81 -3.44
C SER A 70 0.83 -16.91 -3.92
N PRO A 71 0.15 -16.71 -5.08
CA PRO A 71 -0.63 -17.76 -5.73
C PRO A 71 0.16 -19.04 -6.02
N SER A 72 1.49 -18.94 -6.18
CA SER A 72 2.37 -20.09 -6.45
C SER A 72 2.48 -21.07 -5.28
N GLN A 73 2.06 -20.69 -4.07
CA GLN A 73 2.12 -21.53 -2.88
C GLN A 73 1.00 -22.57 -2.79
N GLY A 74 -0.03 -22.50 -3.66
CA GLY A 74 -1.05 -23.53 -3.77
C GLY A 74 -2.40 -23.04 -4.30
N PRO A 75 -3.29 -23.96 -4.73
CA PRO A 75 -4.57 -23.61 -5.37
C PRO A 75 -5.52 -22.84 -4.44
N LEU A 76 -5.54 -23.16 -3.14
CA LEU A 76 -6.33 -22.44 -2.15
C LEU A 76 -5.86 -20.99 -2.01
N LEU A 77 -4.55 -20.78 -1.85
CA LEU A 77 -3.96 -19.44 -1.74
C LEU A 77 -4.17 -18.63 -3.03
N ALA A 78 -4.09 -19.26 -4.20
CA ALA A 78 -4.42 -18.62 -5.46
C ALA A 78 -5.89 -18.14 -5.52
N ALA A 79 -6.83 -18.97 -5.04
CA ALA A 79 -8.25 -18.60 -4.99
C ALA A 79 -8.50 -17.44 -4.01
N ILE A 80 -7.88 -17.48 -2.83
CA ILE A 80 -7.96 -16.40 -1.83
C ILE A 80 -7.34 -15.12 -2.39
N HIS A 81 -6.13 -15.17 -2.96
CA HIS A 81 -5.44 -14.04 -3.55
C HIS A 81 -6.28 -13.36 -4.64
N LYS A 82 -6.99 -14.14 -5.47
CA LYS A 82 -7.91 -13.60 -6.48
C LYS A 82 -9.10 -12.86 -5.86
N ARG A 83 -9.72 -13.41 -4.80
CA ARG A 83 -10.85 -12.78 -4.10
C ARG A 83 -10.41 -11.51 -3.40
N LEU A 84 -9.31 -11.57 -2.64
CA LEU A 84 -8.73 -10.42 -1.96
C LEU A 84 -8.26 -9.35 -2.95
N GLY A 85 -7.65 -9.73 -4.08
CA GLY A 85 -7.26 -8.78 -5.12
C GLY A 85 -8.45 -8.00 -5.70
N ARG A 86 -9.61 -8.65 -5.91
CA ARG A 86 -10.84 -7.98 -6.34
C ARG A 86 -11.37 -7.03 -5.27
N LEU A 87 -11.39 -7.47 -4.02
CA LEU A 87 -11.78 -6.63 -2.88
C LEU A 87 -10.85 -5.41 -2.75
N GLY A 88 -9.54 -5.61 -2.88
CA GLY A 88 -8.53 -4.55 -2.85
C GLY A 88 -8.72 -3.52 -3.97
N VAL A 89 -9.06 -3.95 -5.18
CA VAL A 89 -9.40 -3.01 -6.27
C VAL A 89 -10.64 -2.20 -5.92
N ALA A 90 -11.73 -2.85 -5.49
CA ALA A 90 -12.97 -2.18 -5.15
C ALA A 90 -12.78 -1.16 -4.00
N THR A 91 -12.14 -1.59 -2.93
CA THR A 91 -11.87 -0.75 -1.75
C THR A 91 -10.85 0.36 -2.06
N SER A 92 -9.84 0.12 -2.91
CA SER A 92 -8.93 1.17 -3.38
C SER A 92 -9.69 2.27 -4.13
N LEU A 93 -10.59 1.92 -5.04
CA LEU A 93 -11.36 2.91 -5.81
C LEU A 93 -12.37 3.67 -4.95
N LEU A 94 -13.12 2.96 -4.08
CA LEU A 94 -14.06 3.60 -3.15
C LEU A 94 -13.33 4.50 -2.16
N GLY A 95 -12.22 4.03 -1.60
CA GLY A 95 -11.38 4.78 -0.67
C GLY A 95 -10.76 6.00 -1.33
N LEU A 96 -10.32 5.91 -2.58
CA LEU A 96 -9.82 7.04 -3.35
C LEU A 96 -10.89 8.13 -3.49
N SER A 97 -12.10 7.77 -3.95
CA SER A 97 -13.20 8.72 -4.13
C SER A 97 -13.58 9.39 -2.81
N ALA A 98 -13.73 8.61 -1.74
CA ALA A 98 -14.06 9.12 -0.42
C ALA A 98 -12.95 10.02 0.14
N GLY A 99 -11.68 9.65 -0.08
CA GLY A 99 -10.52 10.43 0.35
C GLY A 99 -10.39 11.75 -0.41
N TYR A 100 -10.70 11.75 -1.70
CA TYR A 100 -10.74 12.97 -2.50
C TYR A 100 -11.82 13.93 -2.00
N VAL A 101 -13.04 13.43 -1.76
CA VAL A 101 -14.11 14.25 -1.19
C VAL A 101 -13.65 14.83 0.15
N ALA A 102 -13.23 13.98 1.10
CA ALA A 102 -12.80 14.44 2.42
C ALA A 102 -11.66 15.48 2.37
N ALA A 103 -10.67 15.30 1.50
CA ALA A 103 -9.54 16.23 1.39
C ALA A 103 -9.96 17.64 0.94
N TRP A 104 -11.06 17.77 0.19
CA TRP A 104 -11.52 19.05 -0.36
C TRP A 104 -12.75 19.61 0.34
N THR A 105 -13.51 18.81 1.07
CA THR A 105 -14.75 19.24 1.74
C THR A 105 -14.63 19.35 3.26
N ASP A 106 -13.69 18.66 3.89
CA ASP A 106 -13.58 18.67 5.35
C ASP A 106 -12.91 19.95 5.83
N GLU A 107 -13.52 20.59 6.83
CA GLU A 107 -12.99 21.81 7.42
C GLU A 107 -11.63 21.56 8.08
N GLY A 108 -10.72 22.52 7.92
CA GLY A 108 -9.39 22.47 8.54
C GLY A 108 -8.34 21.66 7.78
N VAL A 109 -8.64 21.09 6.60
CA VAL A 109 -7.63 20.50 5.72
C VAL A 109 -6.88 21.59 4.95
N PRO A 110 -5.55 21.77 5.14
CA PRO A 110 -4.79 22.78 4.39
C PRO A 110 -4.78 22.45 2.88
N ARG A 111 -4.92 23.47 2.03
CA ARG A 111 -4.88 23.31 0.55
C ARG A 111 -3.63 22.55 0.05
N PRO A 112 -2.41 22.80 0.56
CA PRO A 112 -1.24 22.03 0.14
C PRO A 112 -1.36 20.53 0.46
N THR A 113 -1.92 20.19 1.62
CA THR A 113 -2.19 18.80 2.02
C THR A 113 -3.22 18.16 1.09
N ALA A 114 -4.31 18.84 0.77
CA ALA A 114 -5.34 18.34 -0.16
C ALA A 114 -4.76 18.09 -1.57
N ALA A 115 -3.93 19.00 -2.06
CA ALA A 115 -3.23 18.84 -3.34
C ALA A 115 -2.25 17.65 -3.32
N GLY A 116 -1.45 17.51 -2.26
CA GLY A 116 -0.54 16.38 -2.08
C GLY A 116 -1.27 15.03 -2.02
N LEU A 117 -2.38 14.96 -1.27
CA LEU A 117 -3.23 13.76 -1.21
C LEU A 117 -3.88 13.44 -2.56
N SER A 118 -4.26 14.46 -3.34
CA SER A 118 -4.80 14.27 -4.70
C SER A 118 -3.74 13.68 -5.63
N ALA A 119 -2.48 14.13 -5.55
CA ALA A 119 -1.38 13.56 -6.32
C ALA A 119 -1.11 12.09 -5.95
N VAL A 120 -1.11 11.76 -4.65
CA VAL A 120 -1.01 10.37 -4.17
C VAL A 120 -2.20 9.53 -4.66
N GLY A 121 -3.40 10.10 -4.65
CA GLY A 121 -4.61 9.45 -5.16
C GLY A 121 -4.54 9.15 -6.66
N ALA A 122 -4.00 10.07 -7.46
CA ALA A 122 -3.76 9.85 -8.89
C ALA A 122 -2.76 8.71 -9.11
N LEU A 123 -1.68 8.64 -8.33
CA LEU A 123 -0.73 7.53 -8.36
C LEU A 123 -1.40 6.20 -7.96
N GLN A 124 -2.24 6.20 -6.92
CA GLN A 124 -3.00 5.03 -6.50
C GLN A 124 -3.89 4.50 -7.63
N LEU A 125 -4.61 5.39 -8.31
CA LEU A 125 -5.46 5.04 -9.44
C LEU A 125 -4.63 4.45 -10.57
N TYR A 126 -3.54 5.13 -10.96
CA TYR A 126 -2.64 4.68 -12.01
C TYR A 126 -2.10 3.26 -11.75
N PHE A 127 -1.53 3.01 -10.56
CA PHE A 127 -0.96 1.70 -10.24
C PHE A 127 -2.03 0.61 -10.07
N THR A 128 -3.22 0.94 -9.57
CA THR A 128 -4.36 0.01 -9.51
C THR A 128 -4.76 -0.43 -10.92
N LEU A 129 -4.95 0.53 -11.85
CA LEU A 129 -5.32 0.23 -13.23
C LEU A 129 -4.22 -0.52 -13.98
N ALA A 130 -2.95 -0.12 -13.81
CA ALA A 130 -1.81 -0.81 -14.40
C ALA A 130 -1.71 -2.26 -13.92
N GLY A 131 -1.90 -2.50 -12.62
CA GLY A 131 -1.95 -3.83 -12.04
C GLY A 131 -3.04 -4.71 -12.65
N VAL A 132 -4.27 -4.20 -12.73
CA VAL A 132 -5.41 -4.91 -13.33
C VAL A 132 -5.18 -5.19 -14.82
N ARG A 133 -4.67 -4.21 -15.57
CA ARG A 133 -4.35 -4.36 -16.99
C ARG A 133 -3.33 -5.47 -17.21
N HIS A 134 -2.22 -5.45 -16.47
CA HIS A 134 -1.15 -6.42 -16.67
C HIS A 134 -1.53 -7.85 -16.25
N VAL A 135 -2.31 -8.03 -15.18
CA VAL A 135 -2.78 -9.38 -14.82
C VAL A 135 -3.78 -9.93 -15.85
N ARG A 136 -4.62 -9.09 -16.46
CA ARG A 136 -5.52 -9.50 -17.55
C ARG A 136 -4.73 -9.92 -18.80
N LEU A 137 -3.75 -9.12 -19.21
CA LEU A 137 -2.87 -9.48 -20.33
C LEU A 137 -2.12 -10.80 -20.07
N ALA A 138 -1.64 -11.02 -18.85
CA ALA A 138 -0.97 -12.25 -18.46
C ALA A 138 -1.86 -13.51 -18.53
N GLN A 139 -3.19 -13.37 -18.52
CA GLN A 139 -4.12 -14.50 -18.66
C GLN A 139 -4.21 -15.01 -20.11
N HIS A 140 -3.88 -14.17 -21.08
CA HIS A 140 -3.96 -14.49 -22.51
C HIS A 140 -2.59 -14.72 -23.14
N ALA A 141 -1.50 -14.34 -22.46
CA ALA A 141 -0.13 -14.53 -22.93
C ALA A 141 0.44 -15.91 -22.55
N LEU A 142 1.47 -16.35 -23.27
CA LEU A 142 2.22 -17.59 -23.01
C LEU A 142 3.72 -17.30 -22.86
N GLY A 143 4.46 -18.26 -22.29
CA GLY A 143 5.93 -18.19 -22.17
C GLY A 143 6.47 -16.90 -21.55
N ASP A 144 7.47 -16.32 -22.20
CA ASP A 144 8.16 -15.10 -21.74
C ASP A 144 7.25 -13.86 -21.71
N GLU A 145 6.27 -13.79 -22.61
CA GLU A 145 5.33 -12.67 -22.62
C GLU A 145 4.46 -12.65 -21.37
N ARG A 146 3.97 -13.82 -20.97
CA ARG A 146 3.21 -13.99 -19.72
C ARG A 146 4.05 -13.56 -18.52
N LYS A 147 5.30 -14.02 -18.45
CA LYS A 147 6.24 -13.67 -17.38
C LYS A 147 6.44 -12.16 -17.30
N ARG A 148 6.69 -11.49 -18.43
CA ARG A 148 6.84 -10.03 -18.51
C ARG A 148 5.62 -9.28 -17.96
N HIS A 149 4.41 -9.75 -18.28
CA HIS A 149 3.19 -9.14 -17.76
C HIS A 149 3.00 -9.35 -16.24
N LEU A 150 3.34 -10.53 -15.73
CA LEU A 150 3.32 -10.80 -14.29
C LEU A 150 4.36 -9.96 -13.54
N GLU A 151 5.54 -9.75 -14.11
CA GLU A 151 6.57 -8.87 -13.56
C GLU A 151 6.08 -7.41 -13.48
N LYS A 152 5.48 -6.89 -14.56
CA LYS A 152 4.89 -5.54 -14.56
C LYS A 152 3.73 -5.41 -13.59
N HIS A 153 2.90 -6.44 -13.45
CA HIS A 153 1.86 -6.49 -12.42
C HIS A 153 2.47 -6.39 -11.02
N ALA A 154 3.50 -7.20 -10.72
CA ALA A 154 4.18 -7.18 -9.43
C ALA A 154 4.85 -5.82 -9.14
N GLN A 155 5.46 -5.18 -10.15
CA GLN A 155 5.99 -3.82 -10.03
C GLN A 155 4.90 -2.81 -9.67
N ALA A 156 3.75 -2.86 -10.36
CA ALA A 156 2.62 -1.98 -10.09
C ALA A 156 2.06 -2.21 -8.67
N MET A 157 1.96 -3.45 -8.19
CA MET A 157 1.49 -3.75 -6.83
C MET A 157 2.48 -3.29 -5.74
N ASN A 158 3.79 -3.39 -5.99
CA ASN A 158 4.80 -2.83 -5.09
C ASN A 158 4.71 -1.30 -5.05
N ALA A 159 4.54 -0.64 -6.20
CA ALA A 159 4.36 0.80 -6.27
C ALA A 159 3.05 1.27 -5.62
N LEU A 160 1.97 0.50 -5.78
CA LEU A 160 0.71 0.77 -5.09
C LEU A 160 0.88 0.70 -3.56
N PHE A 161 1.55 -0.33 -3.04
CA PHE A 161 1.74 -0.48 -1.60
C PHE A 161 2.72 0.55 -1.03
N PHE A 162 3.95 0.59 -1.54
CA PHE A 162 5.00 1.46 -1.00
C PHE A 162 4.84 2.92 -1.39
N GLY A 163 4.28 3.24 -2.55
CA GLY A 163 4.11 4.61 -3.02
C GLY A 163 2.80 5.24 -2.55
N ALA A 164 1.68 4.53 -2.70
CA ALA A 164 0.37 5.07 -2.37
C ALA A 164 -0.11 4.69 -0.97
N CYS A 165 -0.18 3.39 -0.64
CA CYS A 165 -0.74 2.94 0.65
C CYS A 165 0.11 3.41 1.85
N LEU A 166 1.44 3.36 1.72
CA LEU A 166 2.37 3.90 2.71
C LEU A 166 2.65 5.40 2.56
N GLY A 167 2.22 6.01 1.44
CA GLY A 167 2.34 7.43 1.18
C GLY A 167 2.01 8.28 2.42
N PRO A 168 0.79 8.19 2.97
CA PRO A 168 0.39 8.93 4.16
C PRO A 168 1.35 8.80 5.35
N ALA A 169 1.95 7.63 5.57
CA ALA A 169 2.93 7.42 6.64
C ALA A 169 4.26 8.12 6.31
N TRP A 170 4.72 8.06 5.05
CA TRP A 170 5.94 8.74 4.62
C TRP A 170 5.89 10.25 4.83
N PHE A 171 4.76 10.89 4.53
CA PHE A 171 4.57 12.33 4.76
C PHE A 171 4.52 12.70 6.25
N ARG A 172 4.21 11.75 7.13
CA ARG A 172 4.08 11.96 8.59
C ARG A 172 5.34 11.59 9.37
N LEU A 173 6.26 10.83 8.77
CA LEU A 173 7.51 10.43 9.41
C LEU A 173 8.31 11.61 10.00
N PRO A 174 8.49 12.76 9.31
CA PRO A 174 9.23 13.86 9.89
C PRO A 174 8.57 14.40 11.17
N GLY A 175 7.23 14.48 11.19
CA GLY A 175 6.47 14.90 12.37
C GLY A 175 6.62 13.91 13.54
N TRP A 176 6.56 12.60 13.27
CA TRP A 176 6.79 11.59 14.30
C TRP A 176 8.23 11.59 14.83
N ALA A 177 9.20 11.86 13.96
CA ALA A 177 10.60 12.00 14.37
C ALA A 177 10.80 13.23 15.28
N ALA A 178 10.20 14.38 14.95
CA ALA A 178 10.22 15.57 15.79
C ALA A 178 9.57 15.31 17.16
N GLU A 179 8.40 14.67 17.18
CA GLU A 179 7.69 14.27 18.41
C GLU A 179 8.58 13.39 19.30
N ALA A 180 9.27 12.40 18.71
CA ALA A 180 10.19 11.52 19.42
C ALA A 180 11.42 12.24 19.99
N MET A 181 11.81 13.37 19.41
CA MET A 181 12.89 14.24 19.89
C MET A 181 12.40 15.30 20.89
N GLY A 182 11.13 15.28 21.30
CA GLY A 182 10.53 16.27 22.20
C GLY A 182 10.29 17.63 21.55
N GLN A 183 10.28 17.70 20.21
CA GLN A 183 9.98 18.92 19.45
C GLN A 183 8.50 18.97 19.08
N ASP A 184 7.93 20.17 19.01
CA ASP A 184 6.56 20.36 18.48
C ASP A 184 6.56 20.10 16.96
N PRO A 185 5.84 19.08 16.46
CA PRO A 185 5.77 18.80 15.03
C PRO A 185 5.18 19.96 14.21
N LYS A 186 4.40 20.86 14.84
CA LYS A 186 3.84 22.04 14.19
C LYS A 186 4.87 23.12 13.90
N ALA A 187 6.03 23.07 14.55
CA ALA A 187 7.14 23.99 14.30
C ALA A 187 7.95 23.62 13.05
N LEU A 188 7.72 22.43 12.46
CA LEU A 188 8.38 22.01 11.24
C LEU A 188 7.87 22.82 10.04
N PRO A 189 8.74 23.31 9.14
CA PRO A 189 8.32 23.93 7.89
C PRO A 189 7.43 22.97 7.08
N GLU A 190 6.35 23.48 6.48
CA GLU A 190 5.40 22.65 5.70
C GLU A 190 6.09 21.83 4.59
N GLY A 191 7.17 22.39 4.01
CA GLY A 191 7.99 21.74 2.99
C GLY A 191 8.65 20.42 3.45
N VAL A 192 8.89 20.26 4.75
CA VAL A 192 9.54 19.06 5.31
C VAL A 192 8.67 17.82 5.14
N MET A 193 7.34 17.97 5.17
CA MET A 193 6.43 16.84 4.94
C MET A 193 6.60 16.25 3.52
N PHE A 194 6.94 17.07 2.53
CA PHE A 194 7.19 16.61 1.15
C PHE A 194 8.42 15.70 1.03
N LEU A 195 9.30 15.63 2.03
CA LEU A 195 10.36 14.62 2.07
C LEU A 195 9.79 13.19 2.02
N GLY A 196 8.53 13.00 2.43
CA GLY A 196 7.81 11.73 2.26
C GLY A 196 7.65 11.27 0.81
N MET A 197 7.75 12.17 -0.18
CA MET A 197 7.77 11.80 -1.60
C MET A 197 9.01 10.98 -1.98
N ILE A 198 10.14 11.21 -1.32
CA ILE A 198 11.39 10.50 -1.61
C ILE A 198 11.22 8.99 -1.40
N PRO A 199 10.86 8.49 -0.20
CA PRO A 199 10.60 7.07 -0.02
C PRO A 199 9.40 6.59 -0.84
N ALA A 200 8.35 7.40 -1.05
CA ALA A 200 7.21 7.00 -1.88
C ALA A 200 7.60 6.66 -3.34
N VAL A 201 8.61 7.34 -3.88
CA VAL A 201 9.14 7.09 -5.24
C VAL A 201 10.22 6.02 -5.26
N LEU A 202 11.14 6.03 -4.29
CA LEU A 202 12.33 5.15 -4.30
C LEU A 202 12.05 3.74 -3.75
N MET A 203 11.22 3.63 -2.70
CA MET A 203 10.95 2.35 -2.02
C MET A 203 10.27 1.31 -2.90
N PRO A 204 9.29 1.65 -3.78
CA PRO A 204 8.73 0.68 -4.72
C PRO A 204 9.77 -0.07 -5.53
N ARG A 205 10.75 0.64 -6.07
CA ARG A 205 11.80 0.07 -6.91
C ARG A 205 12.76 -0.77 -6.08
N ALA A 206 13.19 -0.27 -4.93
CA ALA A 206 14.08 -0.99 -4.02
C ALA A 206 13.43 -2.30 -3.53
N ALA A 207 12.18 -2.24 -3.10
CA ALA A 207 11.41 -3.40 -2.64
C ALA A 207 11.22 -4.43 -3.77
N TYR A 208 10.88 -3.98 -4.98
CA TYR A 208 10.75 -4.87 -6.13
C TYR A 208 12.07 -5.56 -6.50
N LEU A 209 13.19 -4.83 -6.51
CA LEU A 209 14.51 -5.42 -6.79
C LEU A 209 14.93 -6.45 -5.72
N ALA A 210 14.59 -6.19 -4.45
CA ALA A 210 14.82 -7.15 -3.38
C ALA A 210 13.95 -8.41 -3.55
N LEU A 211 12.70 -8.24 -4.01
CA LEU A 211 11.78 -9.34 -4.30
C LEU A 211 12.22 -10.16 -5.52
N SER A 212 12.63 -9.52 -6.62
CA SER A 212 12.98 -10.20 -7.87
C SER A 212 14.23 -11.08 -7.75
N ARG A 213 15.13 -10.75 -6.81
CA ARG A 213 16.30 -11.58 -6.44
C ARG A 213 15.90 -12.87 -5.71
N ARG A 214 14.73 -12.90 -5.06
CA ARG A 214 14.18 -14.11 -4.42
C ARG A 214 13.31 -14.83 -5.45
N ARG A 215 13.94 -15.75 -6.21
CA ARG A 215 13.32 -16.53 -7.30
C ARG A 215 11.97 -17.14 -6.89
N PHE A 216 10.85 -16.53 -7.30
CA PHE A 216 9.50 -17.12 -7.21
C PHE A 216 8.63 -16.93 -8.45
N PHE A 217 9.14 -16.26 -9.49
CA PHE A 217 8.48 -16.13 -10.81
C PHE A 217 9.04 -17.12 -11.85
N GLY A 218 9.74 -18.17 -11.40
CA GLY A 218 10.17 -19.30 -12.22
C GLY A 218 9.15 -20.42 -12.17
#